data_AF-A0A1V1ZGJ6-F1
#
_entry.id   AF-A0A1V1ZGJ6-F1
#
_cell.length_a   1.000
_cell.length_b   1.000
_cell.length_c   1.000
_cell.angle_alpha   90.00
_cell.angle_beta   90.00
_cell.angle_gamma   90.00
#
_symmetry.space_group_name_H-M   'P 1'
#
loop_
_entity.id
_entity.type
_entity.pdbx_description
1 polymer ?
#
loop_
_entity_poly.entity_id
_entity_poly.type
_entity_poly.pdbx_seq_one_letter_code
_entity_poly.pdbx_strand_id
1 'polypeptide(L)'
;MSDQGMMEKEEIFSKVLRAGRRTYFFDVRATKAGDYYLTITESKKFTNEDGSFHYKKHKIYLYKEDFAEFNEILGEMIDFVIDEKGDEVISERHQKNFKKDDYYSNDDVEEGGTSYETSASTGSFTDVNFEDI
;
A
#
# COMPACT_ATOMS: atom_id res chain seq x y z
N MET A 1 24.30 -4.02 -21.22
CA MET A 1 23.39 -5.13 -21.55
C MET A 1 22.43 -5.26 -20.37
N SER A 2 21.14 -5.11 -20.62
CA SER A 2 20.11 -4.81 -19.62
C SER A 2 19.78 -6.00 -18.73
N ASP A 3 19.99 -5.82 -17.42
CA ASP A 3 19.61 -6.72 -16.32
C ASP A 3 18.11 -7.13 -16.36
N GLN A 4 17.29 -6.34 -17.06
CA GLN A 4 15.87 -6.61 -17.31
C GLN A 4 15.59 -7.93 -18.04
N GLY A 5 16.46 -8.38 -18.96
CA GLY A 5 16.22 -9.58 -19.75
C GLY A 5 16.40 -10.90 -18.99
N MET A 6 17.13 -10.90 -17.87
CA MET A 6 17.24 -12.05 -16.98
C MET A 6 16.10 -12.07 -15.94
N MET A 7 15.61 -10.89 -15.52
CA MET A 7 14.51 -10.78 -14.57
C MET A 7 13.18 -11.31 -15.11
N GLU A 8 12.84 -11.05 -16.38
CA GLU A 8 11.61 -11.59 -17.00
C GLU A 8 11.59 -13.12 -17.07
N LYS A 9 12.76 -13.76 -17.13
CA LYS A 9 12.88 -15.21 -17.32
C LYS A 9 12.68 -16.02 -16.03
N GLU A 10 12.78 -15.35 -14.88
CA GLU A 10 12.66 -15.99 -13.56
C GLU A 10 11.31 -15.69 -12.86
N GLU A 11 10.48 -14.81 -13.44
CA GLU A 11 9.17 -14.43 -12.91
C GLU A 11 8.09 -15.41 -13.42
N ILE A 12 7.63 -16.30 -12.53
CA ILE A 12 6.68 -17.37 -12.85
C ILE A 12 5.24 -16.86 -12.77
N PHE A 13 4.96 -16.03 -11.78
CA PHE A 13 3.65 -15.46 -11.52
C PHE A 13 3.80 -14.12 -10.82
N SER A 14 2.93 -13.17 -11.16
CA SER A 14 3.04 -11.80 -10.67
C SER A 14 1.68 -11.18 -10.46
N LYS A 15 1.53 -10.43 -9.36
CA LYS A 15 0.38 -9.56 -9.12
C LYS A 15 0.85 -8.18 -8.67
N VAL A 16 0.12 -7.16 -9.11
CA VAL A 16 0.39 -5.75 -8.78
C VAL A 16 -0.81 -5.15 -8.07
N LEU A 17 -0.58 -4.48 -6.95
CA LEU A 17 -1.58 -3.69 -6.22
C LEU A 17 -1.15 -2.22 -6.20
N ARG A 18 -1.94 -1.35 -6.82
CA ARG A 18 -1.72 0.10 -6.80
C ARG A 18 -2.53 0.73 -5.68
N ALA A 19 -1.87 1.48 -4.79
CA ALA A 19 -2.46 2.11 -3.61
C ALA A 19 -1.94 3.55 -3.46
N GLY A 20 -2.46 4.46 -4.30
CA GLY A 20 -2.03 5.85 -4.33
C GLY A 20 -0.54 6.00 -4.67
N ARG A 21 0.26 6.54 -3.74
CA ARG A 21 1.70 6.75 -3.93
C ARG A 21 2.54 5.47 -3.77
N ARG A 22 1.92 4.35 -3.38
CA ARG A 22 2.58 3.05 -3.24
C ARG A 22 2.09 2.09 -4.31
N THR A 23 3.00 1.25 -4.80
CA THR A 23 2.67 0.09 -5.63
C THR A 23 3.33 -1.13 -5.02
N TYR A 24 2.55 -2.17 -4.75
CA TYR A 24 3.02 -3.44 -4.25
C TYR A 24 3.12 -4.44 -5.40
N PHE A 25 4.24 -5.13 -5.49
CA PHE A 25 4.51 -6.20 -6.45
C PHE A 25 4.69 -7.50 -5.67
N PHE A 26 3.95 -8.53 -6.08
CA PHE A 26 4.01 -9.87 -5.49
C PHE A 26 4.46 -10.83 -6.59
N ASP A 27 5.73 -11.20 -6.57
CA ASP A 27 6.36 -12.01 -7.62
C ASP A 27 6.72 -13.40 -7.07
N VAL A 28 6.27 -14.46 -7.73
CA VAL A 28 6.77 -15.82 -7.51
C VAL A 28 7.93 -16.06 -8.46
N ARG A 29 9.09 -16.44 -7.91
CA ARG A 29 10.33 -16.64 -8.66
C ARG A 29 10.95 -18.01 -8.38
N ALA A 30 11.68 -18.55 -9.35
CA ALA A 30 12.47 -19.77 -9.17
C ALA A 30 13.89 -19.46 -8.71
N THR A 31 14.40 -20.27 -7.79
CA THR A 31 15.83 -20.35 -7.50
C THR A 31 16.55 -21.13 -8.61
N LYS A 32 17.89 -21.10 -8.61
CA LYS A 32 18.71 -21.93 -9.51
C LYS A 32 18.45 -23.44 -9.36
N ALA A 33 17.98 -23.87 -8.18
CA ALA A 33 17.65 -25.27 -7.90
C ALA A 33 16.22 -25.65 -8.33
N GLY A 34 15.45 -24.69 -8.86
CA GLY A 34 14.07 -24.90 -9.31
C GLY A 34 13.00 -24.78 -8.24
N ASP A 35 13.36 -24.53 -6.98
CA ASP A 35 12.36 -24.25 -5.93
C ASP A 35 11.86 -22.80 -6.00
N TYR A 36 10.66 -22.55 -5.49
CA TYR A 36 9.99 -21.26 -5.59
C TYR A 36 10.08 -20.45 -4.30
N TYR A 37 10.24 -19.13 -4.47
CA TYR A 37 10.22 -18.17 -3.39
C TYR A 37 9.37 -16.95 -3.80
N LEU A 38 8.87 -16.23 -2.80
CA LEU A 38 8.06 -15.03 -3.00
C LEU A 38 8.93 -13.78 -2.83
N THR A 39 8.80 -12.83 -3.73
CA THR A 39 9.34 -11.48 -3.56
C THR A 39 8.18 -10.50 -3.41
N ILE A 40 8.14 -9.80 -2.28
CA ILE A 40 7.18 -8.71 -2.06
C ILE A 40 7.95 -7.40 -2.15
N THR A 41 7.59 -6.54 -3.10
CA THR A 41 8.22 -5.23 -3.27
C THR A 41 7.20 -4.12 -3.09
N GLU A 42 7.44 -3.22 -2.15
CA GLU A 42 6.75 -1.93 -2.11
C GLU A 42 7.59 -0.89 -2.86
N SER A 43 7.01 -0.20 -3.84
CA SER A 43 7.59 0.98 -4.48
C SER A 43 6.80 2.23 -4.10
N LYS A 44 7.41 3.12 -3.32
CA LYS A 44 6.80 4.39 -2.90
C LYS A 44 7.35 5.54 -3.71
N LYS A 45 6.45 6.33 -4.31
CA LYS A 45 6.78 7.62 -4.95
C LYS A 45 6.98 8.69 -3.87
N PHE A 46 8.11 9.37 -3.94
CA PHE A 46 8.44 10.55 -3.16
C PHE A 46 8.48 11.73 -4.12
N THR A 47 7.65 12.74 -3.86
CA THR A 47 7.65 14.00 -4.57
C THR A 47 8.35 15.03 -3.69
N ASN A 48 9.29 15.77 -4.27
CA ASN A 48 10.02 16.85 -3.61
C ASN A 48 9.27 18.18 -3.79
N GLU A 49 9.65 19.20 -3.02
CA GLU A 49 9.01 20.54 -3.07
C GLU A 49 9.16 21.23 -4.43
N ASP A 50 10.20 20.90 -5.19
CA ASP A 50 10.45 21.40 -6.56
C ASP A 50 9.63 20.68 -7.63
N GLY A 51 8.74 19.75 -7.24
CA GLY A 51 7.92 18.94 -8.13
C GLY A 51 8.64 17.74 -8.75
N SER A 52 9.95 17.59 -8.53
CA SER A 52 10.67 16.39 -8.93
C SER A 52 10.22 15.17 -8.12
N PHE A 53 10.36 13.96 -8.65
CA PHE A 53 10.00 12.75 -7.93
C PHE A 53 11.00 11.62 -8.11
N HIS A 54 11.07 10.75 -7.11
CA HIS A 54 11.83 9.50 -7.16
C HIS A 54 11.03 8.36 -6.53
N TYR A 55 11.41 7.11 -6.84
CA TYR A 55 10.81 5.92 -6.23
C TYR A 55 11.79 5.26 -5.28
N LYS A 56 11.34 4.97 -4.06
CA LYS A 56 12.08 4.12 -3.12
C LYS A 56 11.42 2.75 -3.06
N LYS A 57 12.22 1.71 -3.24
CA LYS A 57 11.75 0.32 -3.18
C LYS A 57 12.15 -0.33 -1.86
N HIS A 58 11.21 -0.98 -1.21
CA HIS A 58 11.42 -1.89 -0.08
C HIS A 58 11.10 -3.29 -0.57
N LYS A 59 12.03 -4.23 -0.43
CA LYS A 59 11.90 -5.59 -0.96
C LYS A 59 12.13 -6.61 0.12
N ILE A 60 11.23 -7.59 0.20
CA ILE A 60 11.28 -8.75 1.06
C ILE A 60 11.40 -9.99 0.18
N TYR A 61 12.29 -10.90 0.56
CA TYR A 61 12.38 -12.24 0.01
C TYR A 61 11.87 -13.21 1.06
N LEU A 62 10.90 -14.03 0.70
CA LEU A 62 10.32 -15.04 1.56
C LEU A 62 10.54 -16.40 0.92
N TYR A 63 11.17 -17.31 1.64
CA TYR A 63 11.43 -18.67 1.20
C TYR A 63 10.35 -19.63 1.71
N LYS A 64 10.26 -20.77 1.05
CA LYS A 64 9.12 -21.70 1.18
C LYS A 64 8.97 -22.29 2.57
N GLU A 65 10.08 -22.49 3.27
CA GLU A 65 10.13 -22.96 4.65
C GLU A 65 9.35 -22.06 5.63
N ASP A 66 9.29 -20.75 5.35
CA ASP A 66 8.70 -19.75 6.22
C ASP A 66 7.26 -19.39 5.84
N PHE A 67 6.73 -19.92 4.72
CA PHE A 67 5.44 -19.48 4.17
C PHE A 67 4.27 -19.68 5.12
N ALA A 68 4.23 -20.81 5.83
CA ALA A 68 3.11 -21.13 6.70
C ALA A 68 3.04 -20.15 7.88
N GLU A 69 4.14 -20.01 8.62
CA GLU A 69 4.24 -19.14 9.79
C GLU A 69 4.10 -17.66 9.41
N PHE A 70 4.73 -17.23 8.32
CA PHE A 70 4.59 -15.86 7.83
C PHE A 70 3.15 -15.52 7.46
N ASN A 71 2.44 -16.43 6.78
CA ASN A 71 1.05 -16.21 6.38
C ASN A 71 0.09 -16.19 7.57
N GLU A 72 0.31 -17.06 8.56
CA GLU A 72 -0.47 -17.10 9.81
C GLU A 72 -0.32 -15.78 10.57
N ILE A 73 0.92 -15.38 10.89
CA ILE A 73 1.19 -14.15 11.63
C ILE A 73 0.69 -12.92 10.86
N LEU A 74 0.93 -12.86 9.55
CA LEU A 74 0.45 -11.73 8.74
C LEU A 74 -1.08 -11.63 8.75
N GLY A 75 -1.78 -12.77 8.64
CA GLY A 75 -3.24 -12.84 8.74
C GLY A 75 -3.73 -12.35 10.09
N GLU A 76 -3.19 -12.88 11.19
CA GLU A 76 -3.55 -12.47 12.55
C GLU A 76 -3.37 -10.96 12.78
N MET A 77 -2.27 -10.39 12.29
CA MET A 77 -2.03 -8.94 12.42
C MET A 77 -3.01 -8.10 11.60
N ILE A 78 -3.43 -8.59 10.43
CA ILE A 78 -4.44 -7.91 9.60
C ILE A 78 -5.81 -7.97 10.28
N ASP A 79 -6.21 -9.17 10.72
CA ASP A 79 -7.50 -9.40 11.38
C ASP A 79 -7.61 -8.58 12.66
N PHE A 80 -6.54 -8.53 13.48
CA PHE A 80 -6.50 -7.69 14.69
C PHE A 80 -6.77 -6.21 14.40
N VAL A 81 -6.20 -5.66 13.31
CA VAL A 81 -6.45 -4.26 12.93
C VAL A 81 -7.90 -4.04 12.52
N ILE A 82 -8.48 -4.98 11.78
CA ILE A 82 -9.88 -4.92 11.34
C ILE A 82 -10.83 -5.03 12.53
N ASP A 83 -10.59 -5.95 13.45
CA ASP A 83 -11.44 -6.14 14.63
C ASP A 83 -11.45 -4.90 15.53
N GLU A 84 -10.30 -4.24 15.69
CA GLU A 84 -10.14 -3.07 16.58
C GLU A 84 -10.54 -1.72 15.95
N LYS A 85 -10.52 -1.61 14.62
CA LYS A 85 -10.75 -0.33 13.90
C LYS A 85 -11.81 -0.39 12.82
N GLY A 86 -12.37 -1.56 12.55
CA GLY A 86 -13.29 -1.81 11.44
C GLY A 86 -12.60 -1.75 10.08
N ASP A 87 -13.40 -2.00 9.03
CA ASP A 87 -12.95 -1.92 7.63
C ASP A 87 -12.84 -0.47 7.11
N GLU A 88 -13.25 0.52 7.91
CA GLU A 88 -13.31 1.91 7.49
C GLU A 88 -11.92 2.52 7.35
N VAL A 89 -11.57 2.89 6.12
CA VAL A 89 -10.31 3.57 5.83
C VAL A 89 -10.46 5.06 6.16
N ILE A 90 -10.02 5.48 7.35
CA ILE A 90 -10.03 6.87 7.81
C ILE A 90 -8.91 7.74 7.20
N SER A 91 -8.68 7.64 5.89
CA SER A 91 -7.83 8.63 5.22
C SER A 91 -8.69 9.77 4.67
N GLU A 92 -8.19 11.00 4.73
CA GLU A 92 -8.88 12.20 4.23
C GLU A 92 -9.41 12.02 2.80
N ARG A 93 -8.75 11.18 1.98
CA ARG A 93 -9.16 10.84 0.61
C ARG A 93 -10.42 9.97 0.49
N HIS A 94 -10.88 9.29 1.55
CA HIS A 94 -12.07 8.41 1.52
C HIS A 94 -13.32 9.04 2.16
N GLN A 95 -13.21 10.25 2.71
CA GLN A 95 -14.39 10.95 3.23
C GLN A 95 -15.28 11.44 2.07
N LYS A 96 -16.58 11.15 2.15
CA LYS A 96 -17.61 11.49 1.13
C LYS A 96 -17.71 12.99 0.83
N ASN A 97 -17.14 13.84 1.70
CA ASN A 97 -17.12 15.30 1.59
C ASN A 97 -15.71 15.88 1.35
N PHE A 98 -14.75 15.09 0.86
CA PHE A 98 -13.43 15.61 0.53
C PHE A 98 -13.55 16.64 -0.62
N LYS A 99 -13.50 17.93 -0.26
CA LYS A 99 -13.20 19.00 -1.21
C LYS A 99 -11.68 19.13 -1.23
N LYS A 100 -11.08 18.92 -2.40
CA LYS A 100 -9.68 19.27 -2.66
C LYS A 100 -9.59 20.79 -2.50
N ASP A 101 -9.19 21.28 -1.34
CA ASP A 101 -8.89 22.70 -1.16
C ASP A 101 -7.60 22.99 -1.94
N ASP A 102 -7.74 23.66 -3.09
CA ASP A 102 -6.65 24.05 -4.00
C ASP A 102 -5.66 25.08 -3.39
N TYR A 103 -5.65 25.25 -2.06
CA TYR A 103 -4.77 26.18 -1.33
C TYR A 103 -3.59 25.50 -0.64
N TYR A 104 -3.55 24.17 -0.61
CA TYR A 104 -2.37 23.39 -0.23
C TYR A 104 -1.91 22.56 -1.43
N SER A 105 -1.33 23.23 -2.42
CA SER A 105 -0.66 22.59 -3.54
C SER A 105 0.49 21.72 -3.03
N ASN A 106 0.30 20.40 -3.00
CA ASN A 106 1.28 19.36 -3.38
C ASN A 106 0.76 17.95 -3.02
N ASP A 107 -0.29 17.48 -3.68
CA ASP A 107 -0.54 16.04 -3.80
C ASP A 107 -1.49 15.77 -4.98
N ASP A 108 -0.93 15.53 -6.17
CA ASP A 108 -1.72 15.16 -7.35
C ASP A 108 -1.96 13.66 -7.42
N VAL A 109 -3.25 13.34 -7.39
CA VAL A 109 -3.88 12.06 -7.72
C VAL A 109 -4.51 12.22 -9.09
N GLU A 110 -4.22 11.31 -10.02
CA GLU A 110 -5.06 11.05 -11.19
C GLU A 110 -5.76 9.68 -11.06
N GLU A 111 -7.09 9.75 -11.14
CA GLU A 111 -8.12 8.87 -11.71
C GLU A 111 -8.23 7.34 -11.45
N GLY A 112 -9.48 6.92 -11.21
CA GLY A 112 -10.01 5.56 -11.45
C GLY A 112 -11.00 5.09 -10.38
N GLY A 113 -12.28 5.51 -10.45
CA GLY A 113 -13.25 5.39 -9.37
C GLY A 113 -14.04 4.08 -9.23
N THR A 114 -14.85 4.00 -8.16
CA THR A 114 -16.20 3.41 -8.16
C THR A 114 -16.91 3.82 -6.87
N SER A 115 -18.11 4.37 -7.00
CA SER A 115 -18.96 4.88 -5.92
C SER A 115 -19.82 3.77 -5.33
N TYR A 116 -19.75 3.59 -4.01
CA TYR A 116 -20.79 2.89 -3.25
C TYR A 116 -21.32 3.84 -2.19
N GLU A 117 -22.59 4.19 -2.33
CA GLU A 117 -23.33 4.98 -1.38
C GLU A 117 -23.60 4.15 -0.13
N THR A 118 -23.29 4.69 1.04
CA THR A 118 -24.15 4.49 2.21
C THR A 118 -24.17 5.78 3.02
N SER A 119 -25.34 6.03 3.58
CA SER A 119 -25.76 7.22 4.30
C SER A 119 -25.97 6.81 5.74
N ALA A 120 -25.26 7.42 6.69
CA ALA A 120 -25.71 7.51 8.07
C ALA A 120 -24.87 8.54 8.83
N SER A 121 -25.57 9.23 9.72
CA SER A 121 -25.22 10.39 10.51
C SER A 121 -24.47 10.07 11.80
N THR A 122 -23.49 10.89 12.17
CA THR A 122 -23.07 11.21 13.56
C THR A 122 -22.18 12.47 13.46
N GLY A 123 -22.42 13.60 14.12
CA GLY A 123 -22.58 13.77 15.57
C GLY A 123 -21.25 14.27 16.14
N SER A 124 -21.14 15.57 16.41
CA SER A 124 -19.94 16.27 16.93
C SER A 124 -19.49 15.77 18.31
N PHE A 125 -18.19 15.49 18.47
CA PHE A 125 -17.47 15.32 19.75
C PHE A 125 -15.95 15.23 19.40
N THR A 126 -14.96 15.94 19.93
CA THR A 126 -14.76 16.97 20.97
C THR A 126 -13.40 17.63 20.68
N ASP A 127 -13.32 18.94 20.88
CA ASP A 127 -12.10 19.75 20.83
C ASP A 127 -11.20 19.43 22.05
N VAL A 128 -9.96 18.99 21.82
CA VAL A 128 -8.97 18.74 22.88
C VAL A 128 -7.79 19.69 22.65
N ASN A 129 -7.65 20.66 23.56
CA ASN A 129 -6.60 21.69 23.50
C ASN A 129 -5.37 21.20 24.28
N PHE A 130 -4.23 21.09 23.59
CA PHE A 130 -2.96 20.61 24.15
C PHE A 130 -2.01 21.80 24.36
N GLU A 131 -2.12 22.48 25.50
CA GLU A 131 -1.13 23.45 25.97
C GLU A 131 -0.47 23.05 27.30
N ASP A 132 -0.42 21.75 27.65
CA ASP A 132 0.38 21.28 28.79
C ASP A 132 0.83 19.81 28.61
N ILE A 133 1.80 19.55 27.73
CA ILE A 133 2.68 18.37 27.81
C ILE A 133 4.12 18.72 27.46
#